data_AF-A0A2E2XQ83-F1
#
_entry.id   AF-A0A2E2XQ83-F1
#
_cell.length_a   1.000
_cell.length_b   1.000
_cell.length_c   1.000
_cell.angle_alpha   90.00
_cell.angle_beta   90.00
_cell.angle_gamma   90.00
#
_symmetry.space_group_name_H-M   'P 1'
#
loop_
_entity.id
_entity.type
_entity.pdbx_description
1 polymer ?
#
loop_
_entity_poly.entity_id
_entity_poly.type
_entity_poly.pdbx_seq_one_letter_code
_entity_poly.pdbx_strand_id
1 'polypeptide(L)'
;MGLFSRHDESMPEDDFSNVQLPTQEDLNESFLDNGDLTTPARVSARKPHYDIEKAVQLMSGLPDGDPKLVVTIVQKTLESLGVDVSDIIINAEEKETRLNEQHKQLRSSIQQLETQIADKNQQIKSLLEDLKQTSTVKQQLQLAQQQTAKPAAIDSPPNSRPDSVKKPAVKKSEKSSNDDKPIH
;
A
#
# COMPACT_ATOMS: atom_id res chain seq x y z
N MET A 1 -29.59 0.52 45.44
CA MET A 1 -29.11 -0.86 45.73
C MET A 1 -29.66 -1.78 44.63
N GLY A 2 -28.83 -2.68 44.09
CA GLY A 2 -29.18 -3.58 42.98
C GLY A 2 -28.45 -3.21 41.69
N LEU A 3 -27.11 -3.29 41.65
CA LEU A 3 -26.34 -4.49 41.29
C LEU A 3 -26.42 -4.77 39.77
N PHE A 4 -25.52 -4.13 39.03
CA PHE A 4 -25.14 -4.56 37.68
C PHE A 4 -24.66 -6.00 37.75
N SER A 5 -25.44 -6.92 37.17
CA SER A 5 -25.03 -8.31 36.98
C SER A 5 -23.86 -8.35 36.00
N ARG A 6 -22.69 -8.57 36.59
CA ARG A 6 -21.45 -9.05 36.00
C ARG A 6 -21.73 -10.32 35.19
N HIS A 7 -21.48 -10.28 33.88
CA HIS A 7 -20.97 -11.44 33.15
C HIS A 7 -19.58 -11.04 32.66
N ASP A 8 -18.62 -11.40 33.50
CA ASP A 8 -17.19 -11.42 33.24
C ASP A 8 -16.96 -12.69 32.42
N GLU A 9 -17.14 -12.58 31.11
CA GLU A 9 -16.88 -13.68 30.17
C GLU A 9 -15.36 -13.80 30.02
N SER A 10 -14.79 -14.49 31.01
CA SER A 10 -13.41 -14.93 31.04
C SER A 10 -13.22 -15.92 29.91
N MET A 11 -12.59 -15.44 28.84
CA MET A 11 -11.99 -16.27 27.80
C MET A 11 -11.05 -17.30 28.46
N PRO A 12 -11.12 -18.60 28.11
CA PRO A 12 -10.11 -19.56 28.52
C PRO A 12 -8.80 -19.26 27.77
N GLU A 13 -7.95 -18.45 28.38
CA GLU A 13 -6.55 -18.24 28.02
C GLU A 13 -5.71 -19.41 28.54
N ASP A 14 -5.92 -20.62 28.02
CA ASP A 14 -5.02 -21.78 28.25
C ASP A 14 -5.41 -22.91 27.28
N ASP A 15 -4.73 -23.02 26.13
CA ASP A 15 -4.34 -24.33 25.54
C ASP A 15 -3.52 -24.27 24.22
N PHE A 16 -3.00 -23.11 23.79
CA PHE A 16 -2.09 -23.09 22.62
C PHE A 16 -0.66 -23.50 22.95
N SER A 17 -0.30 -23.60 24.22
CA SER A 17 1.03 -23.99 24.70
C SER A 17 1.26 -25.50 24.71
N ASN A 18 0.23 -26.33 24.51
CA ASN A 18 0.34 -27.79 24.46
C ASN A 18 0.10 -28.39 23.07
N VAL A 19 0.10 -27.56 22.02
CA VAL A 19 0.10 -28.05 20.63
C VAL A 19 1.51 -28.52 20.31
N GLN A 20 1.79 -29.79 20.59
CA GLN A 20 3.01 -30.45 20.18
C GLN A 20 3.04 -30.47 18.64
N LEU A 21 3.82 -29.56 18.04
CA LEU A 21 4.07 -29.56 16.60
C LEU A 21 4.77 -30.88 16.24
N PRO A 22 4.27 -31.64 15.25
CA PRO A 22 4.91 -32.87 14.82
C PRO A 22 6.34 -32.56 14.40
N THR A 23 7.28 -33.31 14.96
CA THR A 23 8.69 -33.17 14.58
C THR A 23 8.90 -33.82 13.21
N GLN A 24 9.98 -33.45 12.53
CA GLN A 24 10.28 -33.97 11.19
C GLN A 24 10.46 -35.51 11.16
N GLU A 25 10.65 -36.12 12.33
CA GLU A 25 10.76 -37.56 12.53
C GLU A 25 9.39 -38.26 12.58
N ASP A 26 8.36 -37.63 13.17
CA ASP A 26 6.98 -38.15 13.21
C ASP A 26 6.32 -38.23 11.82
N LEU A 27 6.72 -37.35 10.90
CA LEU A 27 6.16 -37.29 9.54
C LEU A 27 6.66 -38.41 8.62
N ASN A 28 7.74 -39.11 8.98
CA ASN A 28 8.34 -40.13 8.12
C ASN A 28 7.81 -41.54 8.38
N GLU A 29 7.33 -41.86 9.58
CA GLU A 29 6.91 -43.24 9.90
C GLU A 29 5.40 -43.49 9.83
N SER A 30 4.55 -42.46 9.95
CA SER A 30 3.08 -42.65 9.94
C SER A 30 2.41 -42.52 8.57
N PHE A 31 3.16 -42.16 7.52
CA PHE A 31 2.62 -42.03 6.15
C PHE A 31 2.90 -43.23 5.24
N LEU A 32 3.73 -44.19 5.67
CA LEU A 32 4.21 -45.28 4.82
C LEU A 32 3.72 -46.67 5.22
N ASP A 33 2.80 -46.78 6.18
CA ASP A 33 2.25 -48.07 6.58
C ASP A 33 0.72 -47.97 6.70
N ASN A 34 0.02 -48.17 5.59
CA ASN A 34 -1.27 -48.83 5.51
C ASN A 34 -1.59 -49.08 4.02
N GLY A 35 -1.55 -50.36 3.65
CA GLY A 35 -1.39 -50.82 2.28
C GLY A 35 -2.53 -50.54 1.31
N ASP A 36 -2.15 -50.05 0.12
CA ASP A 36 -2.61 -50.56 -1.17
C ASP A 36 -1.66 -50.02 -2.26
N LEU A 37 -0.55 -50.74 -2.51
CA LEU A 37 0.39 -50.45 -3.60
C LEU A 37 0.14 -51.35 -4.83
N THR A 38 -1.10 -51.82 -5.03
CA THR A 38 -1.48 -52.64 -6.20
C THR A 38 -2.67 -52.08 -6.97
N THR A 39 -2.71 -50.77 -7.16
CA THR A 39 -3.36 -50.20 -8.35
C THR A 39 -2.28 -49.58 -9.23
N PRO A 40 -1.98 -50.12 -10.42
CA PRO A 40 -1.24 -49.35 -11.40
C PRO A 40 -2.13 -48.16 -11.73
N ALA A 41 -1.83 -47.00 -11.12
CA ALA A 41 -2.34 -45.73 -11.56
C ALA A 41 -2.07 -45.69 -13.05
N ARG A 42 -3.13 -45.92 -13.82
CA ARG A 42 -3.15 -45.75 -15.26
C ARG A 42 -2.76 -44.30 -15.43
N VAL A 43 -1.47 -44.07 -15.68
CA VAL A 43 -0.98 -42.89 -16.37
C VAL A 43 -1.72 -42.92 -17.68
N SER A 44 -2.94 -42.38 -17.64
CA SER A 44 -3.72 -42.08 -18.82
C SER A 44 -2.78 -41.21 -19.60
N ALA A 45 -2.17 -41.79 -20.63
CA ALA A 45 -1.34 -41.08 -21.57
C ALA A 45 -2.25 -39.98 -22.09
N ARG A 46 -2.18 -38.81 -21.45
CA ARG A 46 -2.90 -37.63 -21.86
C ARG A 46 -2.37 -37.43 -23.26
N LYS A 47 -3.24 -37.65 -24.26
CA LYS A 47 -2.94 -37.23 -25.63
C LYS A 47 -2.37 -35.82 -25.51
N PRO A 48 -1.28 -35.48 -26.21
CA PRO A 48 -0.68 -34.16 -26.11
C PRO A 48 -1.76 -33.13 -26.43
N HIS A 49 -2.35 -32.56 -25.38
CA HIS A 49 -3.35 -31.51 -25.50
C HIS A 49 -2.57 -30.30 -25.98
N TYR A 50 -2.88 -29.88 -27.19
CA TYR A 50 -2.19 -28.79 -27.82
C TYR A 50 -2.88 -27.49 -27.38
N ASP A 51 -2.35 -26.89 -26.33
CA ASP A 51 -2.88 -25.64 -25.78
C ASP A 51 -2.43 -24.43 -26.60
N ILE A 52 -3.11 -23.28 -26.40
CA ILE A 52 -2.76 -22.00 -27.04
C ILE A 52 -1.28 -21.62 -26.85
N GLU A 53 -0.64 -22.05 -25.75
CA GLU A 53 0.79 -21.81 -25.52
C GLU A 53 1.68 -22.49 -26.54
N LYS A 54 1.32 -23.70 -26.97
CA LYS A 54 2.04 -24.43 -28.02
C LYS A 54 1.78 -23.81 -29.39
N ALA A 55 0.57 -23.32 -29.63
CA ALA A 55 0.26 -22.55 -30.84
C ALA A 55 1.09 -21.26 -30.92
N VAL A 56 1.18 -20.50 -29.83
CA VAL A 56 2.01 -19.29 -29.74
C VAL A 56 3.49 -19.64 -29.96
N GLN A 57 3.99 -20.68 -29.30
CA GLN A 57 5.37 -21.13 -29.47
C GLN A 57 5.69 -21.53 -30.91
N LEU A 58 4.76 -22.22 -31.58
CA LEU A 58 4.87 -22.57 -33.00
C LEU A 58 4.92 -21.30 -33.86
N MET A 59 4.01 -20.36 -33.63
CA MET A 59 3.96 -19.10 -34.39
C MET A 59 5.20 -18.22 -34.18
N SER A 60 5.75 -18.16 -32.96
CA SER A 60 6.97 -17.40 -32.66
C SER A 60 8.25 -18.02 -33.24
N GLY A 61 8.23 -19.30 -33.59
CA GLY A 61 9.36 -20.00 -34.21
C GLY A 61 9.39 -19.93 -35.73
N LEU A 62 8.37 -19.34 -36.36
CA LEU A 62 8.28 -19.24 -37.81
C LEU A 62 9.01 -18.00 -38.33
N PRO A 63 9.68 -18.09 -39.49
CA PRO A 63 10.35 -16.95 -40.09
C PRO A 63 9.33 -15.89 -40.52
N ASP A 64 9.72 -14.61 -40.41
CA ASP A 64 8.91 -13.49 -40.89
C ASP A 64 8.71 -13.62 -42.41
N GLY A 65 7.47 -13.92 -42.82
CA GLY A 65 7.08 -14.19 -44.20
C GLY A 65 5.63 -13.80 -44.47
N ASP A 66 5.05 -14.25 -45.58
CA ASP A 66 3.64 -14.01 -45.87
C ASP A 66 2.76 -14.65 -44.77
N PRO A 67 1.98 -13.85 -44.01
CA PRO A 67 1.16 -14.37 -42.91
C PRO A 67 0.17 -15.43 -43.37
N LYS A 68 -0.30 -15.38 -44.64
CA LYS A 68 -1.21 -16.40 -45.18
C LYS A 68 -0.54 -17.76 -45.33
N LEU A 69 0.73 -17.76 -45.74
CA LEU A 69 1.52 -18.99 -45.87
C LEU A 69 1.81 -19.59 -44.49
N VAL A 70 2.17 -18.74 -43.52
CA VAL A 70 2.39 -19.13 -42.12
C VAL A 70 1.14 -19.79 -41.54
N VAL A 71 -0.03 -19.17 -41.68
CA VAL A 71 -1.30 -19.74 -41.19
C VAL A 71 -1.61 -21.08 -41.88
N THR A 72 -1.35 -21.20 -43.18
CA THR A 72 -1.58 -22.44 -43.92
C THR A 72 -0.67 -23.58 -43.45
N ILE A 73 0.61 -23.29 -43.19
CA ILE A 73 1.57 -24.26 -42.65
C ILE A 73 1.17 -24.67 -41.24
N VAL A 74 0.81 -23.71 -40.39
CA VAL A 74 0.34 -23.97 -39.02
C VAL A 74 -0.91 -24.84 -39.05
N GLN A 75 -1.92 -24.50 -39.85
CA GLN A 75 -3.14 -25.28 -39.97
C GLN A 75 -2.84 -26.72 -40.39
N LYS A 76 -2.06 -26.94 -41.46
CA LYS A 76 -1.69 -28.29 -41.91
C LYS A 76 -0.87 -29.06 -40.87
N THR A 77 -0.04 -28.36 -40.10
CA THR A 77 0.75 -28.98 -39.03
C THR A 77 -0.15 -29.40 -37.87
N LEU A 78 -1.12 -28.57 -37.48
CA LEU A 78 -2.10 -28.89 -36.44
C LEU A 78 -3.04 -30.02 -36.87
N GLU A 79 -3.52 -30.00 -38.11
CA GLU A 79 -4.31 -31.08 -38.70
C GLU A 79 -3.54 -32.42 -38.69
N SER A 80 -2.25 -32.39 -39.03
CA SER A 80 -1.38 -33.57 -38.97
C SER A 80 -1.16 -34.11 -37.56
N LEU A 81 -1.31 -33.27 -36.53
CA LEU A 81 -1.21 -33.64 -35.12
C LEU A 81 -2.58 -34.02 -34.52
N GLY A 82 -3.65 -33.97 -35.32
CA GLY A 82 -5.01 -34.28 -34.87
C GLY A 82 -5.58 -33.24 -33.90
N VAL A 83 -5.13 -31.99 -34.03
CA VAL A 83 -5.55 -30.86 -33.18
C VAL A 83 -6.54 -30.00 -33.95
N ASP A 84 -7.72 -29.76 -33.36
CA ASP A 84 -8.70 -28.84 -33.92
C ASP A 84 -8.32 -27.39 -33.58
N VAL A 85 -8.28 -26.53 -34.60
CA VAL A 85 -8.03 -25.09 -34.43
C VAL A 85 -9.12 -24.45 -33.56
N SER A 86 -10.35 -24.97 -33.62
CA SER A 86 -11.48 -24.49 -32.83
C SER A 86 -11.24 -24.69 -31.33
N ASP A 87 -10.66 -25.82 -30.93
CA ASP A 87 -10.33 -26.09 -29.52
C ASP A 87 -9.24 -25.14 -29.00
N ILE A 88 -8.25 -24.81 -29.85
CA ILE A 88 -7.21 -23.83 -29.52
C ILE A 88 -7.81 -22.43 -29.35
N ILE A 89 -8.77 -22.05 -30.21
CA ILE A 89 -9.44 -20.76 -30.12
C ILE A 89 -10.23 -20.65 -28.81
N ILE A 90 -11.00 -21.68 -28.44
CA ILE A 90 -11.74 -21.71 -27.17
C ILE A 90 -10.78 -21.56 -25.98
N ASN A 91 -9.67 -22.32 -25.98
CA ASN A 91 -8.65 -22.22 -24.95
C ASN A 91 -8.01 -20.81 -24.88
N ALA A 92 -7.80 -20.17 -26.05
CA ALA A 92 -7.30 -18.81 -26.13
C ALA A 92 -8.28 -17.80 -25.52
N GLU A 93 -9.57 -17.91 -25.82
CA GLU A 93 -10.63 -17.05 -25.30
C GLU A 93 -10.78 -17.20 -23.77
N GLU A 94 -10.74 -18.43 -23.26
CA GLU A 94 -10.76 -18.70 -21.82
C GLU A 94 -9.54 -18.09 -21.12
N LYS A 95 -8.35 -18.25 -21.71
CA LYS A 95 -7.11 -17.68 -21.18
C LYS A 95 -7.13 -16.16 -21.23
N GLU A 96 -7.59 -15.56 -22.32
CA GLU A 96 -7.73 -14.11 -22.47
C GLU A 96 -8.69 -13.56 -21.41
N THR A 97 -9.84 -14.21 -21.22
CA THR A 97 -10.83 -13.82 -20.20
C THR A 97 -10.22 -13.85 -18.81
N ARG A 98 -9.53 -14.95 -18.44
CA ARG A 98 -8.86 -15.09 -17.15
C ARG A 98 -7.78 -14.03 -16.94
N LEU A 99 -6.93 -13.78 -17.93
CA LEU A 99 -5.88 -12.77 -17.84
C LEU A 99 -6.46 -11.36 -17.72
N ASN A 100 -7.53 -11.05 -18.45
CA ASN A 100 -8.21 -9.77 -18.36
C ASN A 100 -8.86 -9.57 -16.98
N GLU A 101 -9.48 -10.61 -16.42
CA GLU A 101 -10.03 -10.56 -15.07
C GLU A 101 -8.93 -10.32 -14.02
N GLN A 102 -7.82 -11.07 -14.10
CA GLN A 102 -6.66 -10.86 -13.22
C GLN A 102 -6.09 -9.45 -13.36
N HIS A 103 -5.97 -8.93 -14.58
CA HIS A 103 -5.51 -7.58 -14.83
C HIS A 103 -6.45 -6.53 -14.20
N LYS A 104 -7.77 -6.71 -14.32
CA LYS A 104 -8.76 -5.84 -13.67
C LYS A 104 -8.65 -5.88 -12.15
N GLN A 105 -8.50 -7.08 -11.56
CA GLN A 105 -8.33 -7.25 -10.12
C GLN A 105 -7.06 -6.53 -9.63
N LEU A 106 -5.92 -6.73 -10.32
CA LEU A 106 -4.67 -6.05 -9.99
C LEU A 106 -4.79 -4.53 -10.11
N ARG A 107 -5.43 -4.03 -11.18
CA ARG A 107 -5.69 -2.60 -11.36
C ARG A 107 -6.54 -2.01 -10.24
N SER A 108 -7.58 -2.71 -9.81
CA SER A 108 -8.41 -2.29 -8.69
C SER A 108 -7.62 -2.26 -7.38
N SER A 109 -6.80 -3.28 -7.12
CA SER A 109 -5.93 -3.34 -5.94
C SER A 109 -4.91 -2.18 -5.92
N ILE A 110 -4.31 -1.85 -7.06
CA ILE A 110 -3.41 -0.69 -7.19
C ILE A 110 -4.14 0.59 -6.78
N GLN A 111 -5.35 0.84 -7.30
CA GLN A 111 -6.11 2.05 -6.97
C GLN A 111 -6.46 2.15 -5.48
N GLN A 112 -6.81 1.02 -4.85
CA GLN A 112 -7.06 0.97 -3.42
C GLN A 112 -5.80 1.31 -2.61
N LEU A 113 -4.64 0.75 -3.00
CA LEU A 113 -3.36 1.04 -2.35
C LEU A 113 -2.94 2.50 -2.54
N GLU A 114 -3.15 3.07 -3.73
CA GLU A 114 -2.86 4.49 -4.00
C GLU A 114 -3.69 5.41 -3.11
N THR A 115 -4.97 5.07 -2.87
CA THR A 115 -5.82 5.83 -1.94
C THR A 115 -5.31 5.72 -0.51
N GLN A 116 -4.94 4.52 -0.05
CA GLN A 116 -4.35 4.34 1.27
C GLN A 116 -3.05 5.12 1.45
N ILE A 117 -2.20 5.17 0.43
CA ILE A 117 -0.97 5.97 0.42
C ILE A 117 -1.31 7.46 0.54
N ALA A 118 -2.31 7.95 -0.19
CA ALA A 118 -2.75 9.34 -0.11
C ALA A 118 -3.22 9.70 1.30
N ASP A 119 -4.06 8.85 1.92
CA ASP A 119 -4.55 9.05 3.28
C ASP A 119 -3.42 9.06 4.31
N LYS A 120 -2.48 8.12 4.21
CA LYS A 120 -1.30 8.07 5.09
C LYS A 120 -0.42 9.30 4.93
N ASN A 121 -0.23 9.79 3.71
CA ASN A 121 0.51 11.02 3.45
C ASN A 121 -0.20 12.24 4.07
N GLN A 122 -1.53 12.29 4.04
CA GLN A 122 -2.28 13.35 4.72
C GLN A 122 -2.11 13.29 6.24
N GLN A 123 -2.17 12.09 6.84
CA GLN A 123 -1.92 11.91 8.27
C GLN A 123 -0.50 12.35 8.66
N ILE A 124 0.52 11.99 7.87
CA ILE A 124 1.90 12.44 8.09
C ILE A 124 1.98 13.96 8.07
N LYS A 125 1.36 14.62 7.09
CA LYS A 125 1.35 16.10 7.00
C LYS A 125 0.74 16.73 8.24
N SER A 126 -0.40 16.23 8.71
CA SER A 126 -1.05 16.70 9.95
C SER A 126 -0.13 16.56 11.15
N LEU A 127 0.47 15.37 11.34
CA LEU A 127 1.36 15.10 12.46
C LEU A 127 2.61 15.99 12.44
N LEU A 128 3.16 16.29 11.25
CA LEU A 128 4.30 17.19 11.11
C LEU A 128 3.93 18.64 11.48
N GLU A 129 2.72 19.08 11.15
CA GLU A 129 2.22 20.39 11.55
C GLU A 129 2.06 20.48 13.07
N ASP A 130 1.41 19.49 13.69
CA ASP A 130 1.24 19.41 15.14
C ASP A 130 2.59 19.37 15.87
N LEU A 131 3.55 18.61 15.35
CA LEU A 131 4.92 18.54 15.88
C LEU A 131 5.59 19.92 15.79
N LYS A 132 5.50 20.59 14.64
CA LYS A 132 6.08 21.93 14.46
C LYS A 132 5.48 22.93 15.46
N GLN A 133 4.16 22.92 15.63
CA GLN A 133 3.47 23.79 16.59
C GLN A 133 3.92 23.48 18.03
N THR A 134 3.90 22.20 18.41
CA THR A 134 4.30 21.74 19.74
C THR A 134 5.75 22.09 20.05
N SER A 135 6.66 21.90 19.09
CA SER A 135 8.07 22.26 19.22
C SER A 135 8.25 23.77 19.41
N THR A 136 7.48 24.58 18.67
CA THR A 136 7.53 26.05 18.79
C THR A 136 7.06 26.49 20.17
N VAL A 137 5.93 25.96 20.66
CA VAL A 137 5.41 26.26 22.00
C VAL A 137 6.38 25.81 23.08
N LYS A 138 6.93 24.60 22.97
CA LYS A 138 7.95 24.09 23.89
C LYS A 138 9.16 25.02 23.96
N GLN A 139 9.69 25.46 22.81
CA GLN A 139 10.83 26.39 22.76
C GLN A 139 10.51 27.72 23.44
N GLN A 140 9.33 28.29 23.19
CA GLN A 140 8.90 29.54 23.83
C GLN A 140 8.75 29.41 25.34
N LEU A 141 8.13 28.32 25.82
CA LEU A 141 7.99 28.05 27.26
C LEU A 141 9.33 27.85 27.94
N GLN A 142 10.28 27.17 27.28
CA GLN A 142 11.65 27.02 27.79
C GLN A 142 12.37 28.37 27.91
N LEU A 143 12.21 29.27 26.93
CA LEU A 143 12.77 30.61 27.00
C LEU A 143 12.15 31.44 28.14
N ALA A 144 10.81 31.37 28.30
CA ALA A 144 10.12 32.05 29.40
C ALA A 144 10.58 31.53 30.77
N GLN A 145 10.77 30.21 30.92
CA GLN A 145 11.29 29.62 32.16
C GLN A 145 12.71 30.08 32.48
N GLN A 146 13.59 30.22 31.48
CA GLN A 146 14.95 30.73 31.69
C GLN A 146 14.96 32.20 32.12
N GLN A 147 14.01 33.01 31.64
CA GLN A 147 13.86 34.40 32.05
C GLN A 147 13.36 34.55 33.49
N THR A 148 12.45 33.67 33.95
CA THR A 148 11.94 33.70 35.32
C THR A 148 12.90 33.07 36.34
N ALA A 149 13.79 32.17 35.91
CA ALA A 149 14.81 31.55 36.76
C ALA A 149 16.04 32.46 37.01
N LYS A 150 16.19 33.60 36.32
CA LYS A 150 17.20 34.60 36.64
C LYS A 150 16.67 35.45 37.80
N PRO A 151 17.19 35.31 39.04
CA PRO A 151 16.67 36.08 40.17
C PRO A 151 16.88 37.57 39.88
N ALA A 152 15.79 38.33 39.96
CA ALA A 152 15.84 39.77 40.06
C ALA A 152 16.73 40.11 41.25
N ALA A 153 17.90 40.68 40.97
CA ALA A 153 18.62 41.44 41.97
C ALA A 153 17.64 42.52 42.45
N ILE A 154 17.32 42.39 43.74
CA ILE A 154 16.43 43.26 44.49
C ILE A 154 17.06 44.64 44.48
N ASP A 155 16.45 45.59 43.79
CA ASP A 155 16.62 47.00 44.13
C ASP A 155 15.31 47.73 43.86
N SER A 156 14.80 48.38 44.90
CA SER A 156 13.67 49.29 44.89
C SER A 156 13.93 50.32 45.98
N PRO A 157 13.37 51.54 45.90
CA PRO A 157 13.33 52.51 44.81
C PRO A 157 14.02 53.84 45.26
N PRO A 158 13.98 54.94 44.48
CA PRO A 158 13.22 56.08 45.02
C PRO A 158 12.40 56.86 43.99
N ASN A 159 11.16 57.12 44.38
CA ASN A 159 10.53 58.44 44.45
C ASN A 159 11.01 59.52 43.46
N SER A 160 10.13 59.95 42.55
CA SER A 160 9.80 61.36 42.29
C SER A 160 8.79 61.50 41.14
N ARG A 161 7.55 61.88 41.48
CA ARG A 161 6.70 62.78 40.68
C ARG A 161 6.62 64.09 41.48
N PRO A 162 6.49 65.30 40.87
CA PRO A 162 5.55 65.59 39.79
C PRO A 162 6.03 66.58 38.70
N ASP A 163 5.15 66.82 37.73
CA ASP A 163 5.03 68.00 36.85
C ASP A 163 6.14 68.39 35.86
N SER A 164 5.85 68.25 34.56
CA SER A 164 5.80 69.41 33.63
C SER A 164 5.31 69.02 32.23
N VAL A 165 4.12 69.52 31.94
CA VAL A 165 3.57 69.96 30.64
C VAL A 165 4.59 70.17 29.52
N LYS A 166 4.34 69.56 28.34
CA LYS A 166 4.25 70.27 27.03
C LYS A 166 3.88 69.32 25.86
N LYS A 167 2.63 69.45 25.42
CA LYS A 167 2.24 69.41 23.99
C LYS A 167 2.96 70.57 23.26
N PRO A 168 3.27 70.52 21.95
CA PRO A 168 2.22 70.64 20.93
C PRO A 168 2.50 69.98 19.54
N ALA A 169 1.42 69.95 18.74
CA ALA A 169 1.30 70.14 17.27
C ALA A 169 2.16 69.29 16.29
N VAL A 170 1.56 68.39 15.48
CA VAL A 170 0.86 68.61 14.18
C VAL A 170 1.79 68.92 12.98
N LYS A 171 1.75 68.02 11.99
CA LYS A 171 1.80 68.17 10.49
C LYS A 171 1.96 66.73 9.93
N LYS A 172 1.02 66.08 9.24
CA LYS A 172 0.29 66.33 7.97
C LYS A 172 1.20 66.61 6.76
N SER A 173 1.40 65.57 5.96
CA SER A 173 1.66 65.56 4.49
C SER A 173 1.60 64.07 4.06
N GLU A 174 0.54 63.61 3.37
CA GLU A 174 0.42 63.58 1.90
C GLU A 174 1.54 62.74 1.25
N LYS A 175 1.25 61.50 0.83
CA LYS A 175 0.70 61.10 -0.48
C LYS A 175 1.72 61.27 -1.62
N SER A 176 2.30 60.16 -2.08
CA SER A 176 2.69 59.89 -3.48
C SER A 176 3.16 58.42 -3.52
N SER A 177 2.44 57.51 -4.16
CA SER A 177 2.50 57.22 -5.60
C SER A 177 3.88 56.74 -6.02
N ASN A 178 3.95 55.45 -6.39
CA ASN A 178 4.71 54.87 -7.51
C ASN A 178 4.20 53.41 -7.61
N ASP A 179 3.41 53.11 -8.64
CA ASP A 179 3.84 52.66 -9.97
C ASP A 179 4.45 51.24 -9.90
N ASP A 180 3.75 50.22 -10.41
CA ASP A 180 3.84 49.74 -11.82
C ASP A 180 4.95 48.65 -11.88
N LYS A 181 4.82 47.39 -12.34
CA LYS A 181 3.85 46.53 -13.04
C LYS A 181 4.41 45.09 -12.91
N PRO A 182 3.72 44.00 -13.31
CA PRO A 182 4.25 42.64 -13.24
C PRO A 182 5.17 42.35 -14.44
N ILE A 183 6.21 41.54 -14.20
CA ILE A 183 7.07 40.97 -15.23
C ILE A 183 6.40 39.68 -15.75
N HIS A 184 6.45 39.54 -17.07
CA HIS A 184 5.96 38.45 -17.92
C HIS A 184 6.36 37.04 -17.47
#